data_AF-F5Y6E9-F1
#
_entry.id   AF-F5Y6E9-F1
#
_cell.length_a   1.000
_cell.length_b   1.000
_cell.length_c   1.000
_cell.angle_alpha   90.00
_cell.angle_beta   90.00
_cell.angle_gamma   90.00
#
_symmetry.space_group_name_H-M   'P 1'
#
loop_
_entity.id
_entity.type
_entity.pdbx_description
1 polymer ?
#
loop_
_entity_poly.entity_id
_entity_poly.type
_entity_poly.pdbx_seq_one_letter_code
_entity_poly.pdbx_strand_id
1 'polypeptide(L)'
;MSASIKPMLTAVAFQMAAALESYQAEFDGMVQSWHDPGRYAAVNRRLEDIRMYRGALPQLSVDVVEVLIAHVELMHSLWDATVRPSREAMERVEQLRGQLHRRVETMRAKCLRLCGPA
;
A
#
# COMPACT_ATOMS: atom_id res chain seq x y z
N MET A 1 -9.83 27.56 18.73
CA MET A 1 -9.20 27.20 17.43
C MET A 1 -9.61 25.79 16.91
N SER A 2 -10.78 25.26 17.26
CA SER A 2 -11.12 23.84 16.97
C SER A 2 -11.90 23.60 15.66
N ALA A 3 -12.30 24.65 14.92
CA ALA A 3 -13.11 24.50 13.71
C ALA A 3 -12.31 24.08 12.46
N SER A 4 -10.98 24.17 12.46
CA SER A 4 -10.14 24.02 11.25
C SER A 4 -9.50 22.62 11.07
N ILE A 5 -9.52 21.76 12.09
CA ILE A 5 -8.76 20.49 12.06
C ILE A 5 -9.54 19.38 11.35
N LYS A 6 -10.86 19.33 11.50
CA LYS A 6 -11.70 18.28 10.90
C LYS A 6 -11.64 18.27 9.37
N PRO A 7 -11.80 19.40 8.65
CA PRO A 7 -11.67 19.42 7.20
C PRO A 7 -10.28 19.01 6.71
N MET A 8 -9.23 19.39 7.45
CA MET A 8 -7.85 19.00 7.15
C MET A 8 -7.66 17.49 7.27
N LEU A 9 -8.13 16.87 8.37
CA LEU A 9 -8.03 15.41 8.55
C LEU A 9 -8.82 14.64 7.48
N THR A 10 -10.01 15.12 7.10
CA THR A 10 -10.78 14.55 6.00
C THR A 10 -10.04 14.64 4.67
N ALA A 11 -9.42 15.79 4.37
CA ALA A 11 -8.62 15.95 3.16
C ALA A 11 -7.41 15.01 3.13
N VAL A 12 -6.68 14.87 4.23
CA VAL A 12 -5.55 13.94 4.34
C VAL A 12 -6.02 12.49 4.21
N ALA A 13 -7.12 12.10 4.85
CA ALA A 13 -7.67 10.76 4.71
C ALA A 13 -8.09 10.44 3.28
N PHE A 14 -8.69 11.39 2.57
CA PHE A 14 -9.03 11.24 1.16
C PHE A 14 -7.79 11.11 0.27
N GLN A 15 -6.78 11.97 0.48
CA GLN A 15 -5.50 11.90 -0.24
C GLN A 15 -4.80 10.56 -0.01
N MET A 16 -4.82 10.05 1.21
CA MET A 16 -4.25 8.75 1.54
C MET A 16 -5.01 7.59 0.88
N ALA A 17 -6.34 7.66 0.81
CA ALA A 17 -7.15 6.67 0.09
C ALA A 17 -6.81 6.64 -1.41
N ALA A 18 -6.65 7.82 -2.04
CA ALA A 18 -6.25 7.93 -3.44
C ALA A 18 -4.82 7.43 -3.69
N ALA A 19 -3.90 7.68 -2.76
CA ALA A 19 -2.53 7.17 -2.82
C ALA A 19 -2.50 5.64 -2.71
N LEU A 20 -3.31 5.05 -1.84
CA LEU A 20 -3.45 3.58 -1.70
C LEU A 20 -4.03 2.93 -2.98
N GLU A 21 -5.01 3.57 -3.60
CA GLU A 21 -5.57 3.09 -4.88
C GLU A 21 -4.54 3.17 -6.01
N SER A 22 -3.80 4.28 -6.11
CA SER A 22 -2.72 4.43 -7.08
C SER A 22 -1.59 3.43 -6.84
N TYR A 23 -1.22 3.21 -5.57
CA TYR A 23 -0.27 2.18 -5.18
C TYR A 23 -0.71 0.80 -5.67
N GLN A 24 -1.96 0.41 -5.40
CA GLN A 24 -2.47 -0.91 -5.78
C GLN A 24 -2.40 -1.12 -7.30
N ALA A 25 -2.83 -0.13 -8.09
CA ALA A 25 -2.81 -0.21 -9.55
C ALA A 25 -1.38 -0.34 -10.11
N GLU A 26 -0.45 0.48 -9.62
CA GLU A 26 0.97 0.40 -10.00
C GLU A 26 1.60 -0.92 -9.58
N PHE A 27 1.25 -1.40 -8.37
CA PHE A 27 1.75 -2.64 -7.81
C PHE A 27 1.32 -3.86 -8.63
N ASP A 28 0.03 -3.93 -9.01
CA ASP A 28 -0.48 -5.00 -9.85
C ASP A 28 0.22 -5.03 -11.23
N GLY A 29 0.51 -3.86 -11.80
CA GLY A 29 1.32 -3.76 -13.02
C GLY A 29 2.78 -4.18 -12.81
N MET A 30 3.38 -3.83 -11.67
CA MET A 30 4.74 -4.21 -11.32
C MET A 30 4.89 -5.73 -11.17
N VAL A 31 3.96 -6.43 -10.52
CA VAL A 31 4.07 -7.90 -10.36
C VAL A 31 4.16 -8.63 -11.71
N GLN A 32 3.45 -8.14 -12.74
CA GLN A 32 3.49 -8.72 -14.08
C GLN A 32 4.82 -8.49 -14.82
N SER A 33 5.61 -7.51 -14.38
CA SER A 33 6.84 -7.07 -15.05
C SER A 33 7.87 -6.55 -14.03
N TRP A 34 8.10 -7.34 -12.98
CA TRP A 34 8.78 -6.86 -11.77
C TRP A 34 10.27 -6.53 -11.99
N HIS A 35 10.84 -7.04 -13.08
CA HIS A 35 12.19 -6.71 -13.54
C HIS A 35 12.30 -5.28 -14.12
N ASP A 36 11.18 -4.61 -14.38
CA ASP A 36 11.15 -3.24 -14.90
C ASP A 36 11.48 -2.24 -13.77
N PRO A 37 12.66 -1.59 -13.82
CA PRO A 37 13.07 -0.66 -12.78
C PRO A 37 12.17 0.58 -12.72
N GLY A 38 11.52 0.96 -13.83
CA GLY A 38 10.58 2.08 -13.87
C GLY A 38 9.32 1.81 -13.05
N ARG A 39 8.79 0.58 -13.14
CA ARG A 39 7.63 0.15 -12.34
C ARG A 39 7.96 0.03 -10.86
N TYR A 40 9.13 -0.53 -10.55
CA TYR A 40 9.60 -0.59 -9.17
C TYR A 40 9.75 0.82 -8.54
N ALA A 41 10.33 1.76 -9.28
CA ALA A 41 10.45 3.15 -8.84
C ALA A 41 9.09 3.84 -8.65
N ALA A 42 8.12 3.57 -9.54
CA ALA A 42 6.77 4.10 -9.41
C ALA A 42 6.06 3.61 -8.14
N VAL A 43 6.14 2.30 -7.87
CA VAL A 43 5.57 1.70 -6.65
C VAL A 43 6.20 2.28 -5.39
N ASN A 44 7.54 2.40 -5.35
CA ASN A 44 8.24 2.99 -4.21
C ASN A 44 7.84 4.45 -3.97
N ARG A 45 7.64 5.23 -5.03
CA ARG A 45 7.16 6.61 -4.90
C ARG A 45 5.78 6.67 -4.22
N ARG A 46 4.88 5.75 -4.57
CA ARG A 46 3.55 5.66 -3.93
C ARG A 46 3.64 5.23 -2.46
N LEU A 47 4.59 4.38 -2.11
CA LEU A 47 4.85 4.06 -0.70
C LEU A 47 5.35 5.26 0.10
N GLU A 48 6.18 6.11 -0.49
CA GLU A 48 6.61 7.36 0.15
C GLU A 48 5.43 8.34 0.34
N ASP A 49 4.54 8.45 -0.66
CA ASP A 49 3.30 9.23 -0.52
C ASP A 49 2.47 8.73 0.69
N ILE A 50 2.30 7.41 0.81
CA ILE A 50 1.60 6.77 1.95
C ILE A 50 2.32 7.08 3.27
N ARG A 51 3.65 6.97 3.33
CA ARG A 51 4.44 7.26 4.53
C ARG A 51 4.31 8.72 4.98
N MET A 52 4.25 9.65 4.04
CA MET A 52 4.09 11.08 4.33
C MET A 52 2.79 11.37 5.08
N TYR A 53 1.68 10.70 4.73
CA TYR A 53 0.38 10.92 5.37
C TYR A 53 0.26 10.33 6.78
N ARG A 54 1.11 9.35 7.14
CA ARG A 54 1.08 8.67 8.45
C ARG A 54 1.10 9.64 9.63
N GLY A 55 1.90 10.71 9.56
CA GLY A 55 2.06 11.67 10.65
C GLY A 55 0.76 12.42 11.01
N ALA A 56 -0.14 12.58 10.04
CA ALA A 56 -1.42 13.25 10.23
C ALA A 56 -2.57 12.29 10.60
N LEU A 57 -2.38 10.97 10.47
CA LEU A 57 -3.39 9.95 10.77
C LEU A 57 -2.82 8.86 11.72
N PRO A 58 -2.55 9.18 13.00
CA PRO A 58 -1.94 8.24 13.95
C PRO A 58 -2.70 6.91 14.06
N GLN A 59 -4.03 6.95 13.96
CA GLN A 59 -4.91 5.78 14.02
C GLN A 59 -4.71 4.77 12.88
N LEU A 60 -3.98 5.15 11.81
CA LEU A 60 -3.63 4.27 10.69
C LEU A 60 -2.16 3.83 10.73
N SER A 61 -1.39 4.18 11.77
CA SER A 61 0.05 3.88 11.82
C SER A 61 0.35 2.38 11.73
N VAL A 62 -0.46 1.55 12.39
CA VAL A 62 -0.30 0.10 12.34
C VAL A 62 -0.60 -0.42 10.94
N ASP A 63 -1.70 0.03 10.33
CA ASP A 63 -2.06 -0.33 8.96
C ASP A 63 -0.97 0.02 7.94
N VAL A 64 -0.37 1.21 8.06
CA VAL A 64 0.77 1.63 7.21
C VAL A 64 1.92 0.62 7.33
N VAL A 65 2.30 0.25 8.56
CA VAL A 65 3.39 -0.68 8.81
C VAL A 65 3.06 -2.07 8.25
N GLU A 66 1.83 -2.54 8.40
CA GLU A 66 1.39 -3.83 7.83
C GLU A 66 1.45 -3.86 6.30
N VAL A 67 1.09 -2.76 5.63
CA VAL A 67 1.25 -2.65 4.16
C VAL A 67 2.73 -2.68 3.78
N LEU A 68 3.58 -1.96 4.50
CA LEU A 68 5.04 -1.94 4.23
C LEU A 68 5.69 -3.31 4.43
N ILE A 69 5.30 -4.04 5.48
CA ILE A 69 5.79 -5.39 5.74
C ILE A 69 5.37 -6.32 4.59
N ALA A 70 4.07 -6.34 4.24
CA ALA A 70 3.57 -7.18 3.15
C ALA A 70 4.24 -6.85 1.81
N HIS A 71 4.50 -5.57 1.54
CA HIS A 71 5.25 -5.15 0.35
C HIS A 71 6.65 -5.77 0.33
N VAL A 72 7.41 -5.63 1.42
CA VAL A 72 8.79 -6.16 1.49
C VAL A 72 8.81 -7.70 1.40
N GLU A 73 7.90 -8.39 2.09
CA GLU A 73 7.77 -9.85 2.03
C GLU A 73 7.51 -10.34 0.60
N LEU A 74 6.66 -9.62 -0.14
CA LEU A 74 6.36 -9.94 -1.52
C LEU A 74 7.52 -9.63 -2.47
N MET A 75 8.20 -8.48 -2.29
CA MET A 75 9.40 -8.16 -3.08
C MET A 75 10.50 -9.20 -2.88
N HIS A 76 10.71 -9.64 -1.64
CA HIS A 76 11.67 -10.71 -1.33
C HIS A 76 11.26 -12.03 -2.00
N SER A 77 9.98 -12.39 -1.95
CA SER A 77 9.49 -13.62 -2.58
C SER A 77 9.58 -13.58 -4.12
N LEU A 78 9.37 -12.42 -4.74
CA LEU A 78 9.57 -12.22 -6.18
C LEU A 78 11.04 -12.39 -6.58
N TRP A 79 11.95 -11.85 -5.77
CA TRP A 79 13.38 -12.02 -5.96
C TRP A 79 13.78 -13.49 -5.82
N ASP A 80 13.36 -14.17 -4.76
CA ASP A 80 13.65 -15.58 -4.52
C ASP A 80 13.10 -16.47 -5.63
N ALA A 81 11.86 -16.23 -6.10
CA ALA A 81 11.24 -16.96 -7.21
C ALA A 81 12.01 -16.81 -8.53
N THR A 82 12.78 -15.73 -8.68
CA THR A 82 13.61 -15.48 -9.86
C THR A 82 14.93 -16.23 -9.79
N VAL A 83 15.55 -16.26 -8.61
CA VAL A 83 16.80 -16.99 -8.40
C VAL A 83 16.56 -18.51 -8.38
N ARG A 84 15.41 -18.94 -7.84
CA ARG A 84 15.05 -20.35 -7.66
C ARG A 84 13.59 -20.60 -8.09
N PRO A 85 13.31 -20.63 -9.41
CA PRO A 85 11.97 -20.80 -9.90
C PRO A 85 11.41 -22.17 -9.52
N SER A 86 10.27 -22.17 -8.83
CA SER A 86 9.53 -23.38 -8.48
C SER A 86 8.03 -23.06 -8.42
N ARG A 87 7.20 -24.10 -8.52
CA ARG A 87 5.75 -23.96 -8.36
C ARG A 87 5.38 -23.40 -6.98
N GLU A 88 6.03 -23.89 -5.94
CA GLU A 88 5.83 -23.43 -4.56
C GLU A 88 6.20 -21.94 -4.40
N ALA A 89 7.29 -21.49 -5.03
CA ALA A 89 7.69 -20.09 -5.01
C ALA A 89 6.63 -19.18 -5.67
N MET A 90 6.06 -19.61 -6.80
CA MET A 90 4.98 -18.87 -7.48
C MET A 90 3.68 -18.86 -6.66
N GLU A 91 3.31 -19.97 -6.03
CA GLU A 91 2.15 -20.05 -5.13
C GLU A 91 2.32 -19.13 -3.91
N ARG A 92 3.55 -19.04 -3.36
CA ARG A 92 3.89 -18.11 -2.28
C ARG A 92 3.74 -16.64 -2.71
N VAL A 93 4.22 -16.29 -3.90
CA VAL A 93 4.07 -14.94 -4.47
C VAL A 93 2.60 -14.56 -4.58
N GLU A 94 1.75 -15.43 -5.13
CA GLU A 94 0.32 -15.15 -5.28
C GLU A 94 -0.38 -15.03 -3.93
N GLN A 95 -0.03 -15.89 -2.96
CA GLN A 95 -0.56 -15.80 -1.60
C GLN A 95 -0.24 -14.44 -0.96
N LEU A 96 1.02 -13.99 -1.05
CA LEU A 96 1.47 -12.71 -0.51
C LEU A 96 0.84 -11.52 -1.24
N ARG A 97 0.66 -11.63 -2.57
CA ARG A 97 -0.07 -10.63 -3.36
C ARG A 97 -1.50 -10.46 -2.86
N GLY A 98 -2.22 -11.56 -2.65
CA GLY A 98 -3.57 -11.52 -2.09
C GLY A 98 -3.61 -10.95 -0.67
N GLN A 99 -2.59 -11.20 0.16
CA GLN A 99 -2.49 -10.61 1.50
C GLN A 99 -2.27 -9.10 1.46
N LEU A 100 -1.34 -8.63 0.61
CA LEU A 100 -1.08 -7.21 0.42
C LEU A 100 -2.35 -6.49 -0.06
N HIS A 101 -3.04 -7.04 -1.06
CA HIS A 101 -4.28 -6.48 -1.59
C HIS A 101 -5.32 -6.25 -0.49
N ARG A 102 -5.59 -7.27 0.33
CA ARG A 102 -6.55 -7.16 1.46
C ARG A 102 -6.14 -6.11 2.48
N ARG A 103 -4.84 -5.97 2.77
CA ARG A 103 -4.32 -4.95 3.70
C ARG A 103 -4.53 -3.54 3.15
N VAL A 104 -4.22 -3.33 1.87
CA VAL A 104 -4.45 -2.05 1.18
C VAL A 104 -5.94 -1.71 1.15
N GLU A 105 -6.81 -2.66 0.81
CA GLU A 105 -8.27 -2.45 0.81
C GLU A 105 -8.81 -2.10 2.19
N THR A 106 -8.40 -2.84 3.22
CA THR A 106 -8.81 -2.60 4.61
C THR A 106 -8.42 -1.20 5.07
N MET A 107 -7.19 -0.80 4.77
CA MET A 107 -6.66 0.52 5.10
C MET A 107 -7.37 1.62 4.31
N ARG A 108 -7.65 1.41 3.01
CA ARG A 108 -8.42 2.35 2.19
C ARG A 108 -9.84 2.54 2.74
N ALA A 109 -10.51 1.45 3.14
CA ALA A 109 -11.83 1.52 3.76
C ALA A 109 -11.80 2.30 5.09
N LYS A 110 -10.74 2.15 5.89
CA LYS A 110 -10.53 2.97 7.10
C LYS A 110 -10.38 4.46 6.76
N CYS A 111 -9.58 4.80 5.73
CA CYS A 111 -9.44 6.17 5.25
C CYS A 111 -10.79 6.79 4.83
N LEU A 112 -11.59 6.04 4.06
CA LEU A 112 -12.90 6.51 3.60
C LEU A 112 -13.90 6.71 4.75
N ARG A 113 -13.87 5.86 5.79
CA ARG A 113 -14.69 6.06 7.00
C ARG A 113 -14.34 7.37 7.73
N LEU A 114 -13.07 7.77 7.73
CA LEU A 114 -12.63 9.05 8.30
C LEU A 114 -13.11 10.27 7.47
N CYS A 115 -13.57 10.05 6.24
CA CYS A 115 -14.15 11.09 5.39
C CYS A 115 -15.66 11.26 5.58
N GLY A 116 -16.34 10.32 6.25
CA GLY A 116 -17.79 10.36 6.45
C GLY A 116 -18.24 11.43 7.44
N PRO A 117 -19.54 11.76 7.48
CA PRO A 117 -20.12 12.57 8.55
C PRO A 117 -19.86 11.89 9.91
N ALA A 118 -19.53 12.69 10.92
CA ALA A 118 -19.29 12.21 12.29
C ALA A 118 -20.61 11.96 13.01
#